data_AF-A0A939HE59-F1
#
_entry.id   AF-A0A939HE59-F1
#
_cell.length_a   1.000
_cell.length_b   1.000
_cell.length_c   1.000
_cell.angle_alpha   90.00
_cell.angle_beta   90.00
_cell.angle_gamma   90.00
#
_symmetry.space_group_name_H-M   'P 1'
#
loop_
_entity.id
_entity.type
_entity.pdbx_description
1 polymer ?
#
loop_
_entity_poly.entity_id
_entity_poly.type
_entity_poly.pdbx_seq_one_letter_code
_entity_poly.pdbx_strand_id
1 'polypeptide(L)'
;MDSSFINIAIVVVYLLAMLAFGWWGKSRTKNNSDFLVAGRRLGPFLYTGTMAAVVLGGASTVGGVGLGYKFGISGMWLVVAIGAGVLLLSLLFAGTIQKLKIYTVSQMLTLRYGSTATQTSGIVMLAYTLMLCATSTGAYATIFVVLFGWERWLAIAIGGAIVLVYSTIGGMWSITLADQVQFVIKTVGIFFLMLPFALNAAGGLDGIRARVDASFFQIDGIGLQTIITYFVVYTLGLLIGQDIWQRVFTAKTPTVARWGGATAGVYCILYGLAGALIGMAANVALAGIEIKAKDDVYAEVATHLLPIGIGGLVLAAAVAAMMSTASGALIAAATVARADVMPFVASWFGKNVDTSDSDNPEHDVKANRYWVLGLGIVAIIIAISTKDVVAALTIAYDILVGGLLVAIIGGLVWKRGTGIAAAASMGVGSVITLGTMIVLEINAKAPLDGIYANEPIYYGLIASAVVYVAVSLASKPTDPAVMKAWTDRVAGTKLAEEEVPAPTA
;
A
#
# COMPACT_ATOMS: atom_id res chain seq x y z
N MET A 1 22.00 4.59 32.82
CA MET A 1 20.67 4.28 32.22
C MET A 1 20.93 3.25 31.14
N ASP A 2 20.32 2.08 31.21
CA ASP A 2 20.53 1.02 30.21
C ASP A 2 20.21 1.54 28.80
N SER A 3 21.08 1.24 27.85
CA SER A 3 20.97 1.64 26.44
C SER A 3 19.61 1.29 25.83
N SER A 4 19.02 0.18 26.29
CA SER A 4 17.68 -0.28 25.90
C SER A 4 16.57 0.70 26.37
N PHE A 5 16.69 1.26 27.57
CA PHE A 5 15.67 2.15 28.13
C PHE A 5 15.51 3.45 27.32
N ILE A 6 16.62 4.03 26.84
CA ILE A 6 16.58 5.25 26.01
C ILE A 6 15.91 4.97 24.67
N ASN A 7 16.22 3.84 24.04
CA ASN A 7 15.61 3.44 22.77
C ASN A 7 14.11 3.21 22.92
N ILE A 8 13.69 2.53 23.99
CA ILE A 8 12.29 2.34 24.35
C ILE A 8 11.58 3.68 24.55
N ALA A 9 12.18 4.60 25.31
CA ALA A 9 11.60 5.91 25.58
C ALA A 9 11.33 6.70 24.29
N ILE A 10 12.26 6.67 23.32
CA ILE A 10 12.09 7.34 22.02
C ILE A 10 10.89 6.76 21.25
N VAL A 11 10.78 5.43 21.22
CA VAL A 11 9.66 4.76 20.53
C VAL A 11 8.33 5.09 21.22
N VAL A 12 8.29 5.09 22.55
CA VAL A 12 7.09 5.49 23.32
C VAL A 12 6.70 6.94 23.03
N VAL A 13 7.67 7.87 23.00
CA VAL A 13 7.41 9.28 22.64
C VAL A 13 6.85 9.39 21.22
N TYR A 14 7.40 8.63 20.27
CA TYR A 14 6.86 8.55 18.91
C TYR A 14 5.41 8.06 18.89
N LEU A 15 5.08 6.98 19.62
CA LEU A 15 3.72 6.44 19.69
C LEU A 15 2.73 7.45 20.30
N LEU A 16 3.13 8.13 21.36
CA LEU A 16 2.33 9.21 21.98
C LEU A 16 2.12 10.38 21.00
N ALA A 17 3.15 10.74 20.23
CA ALA A 17 3.02 11.76 19.20
C ALA A 17 1.99 11.36 18.13
N MET A 18 1.97 10.09 17.70
CA MET A 18 0.97 9.60 16.74
C MET A 18 -0.47 9.74 17.26
N LEU A 19 -0.70 9.41 18.55
CA LEU A 19 -2.00 9.63 19.18
C LEU A 19 -2.38 11.13 19.25
N ALA A 20 -1.40 12.00 19.51
CA ALA A 20 -1.62 13.45 19.52
C ALA A 20 -1.99 14.00 18.13
N PHE A 21 -1.33 13.55 17.06
CA PHE A 21 -1.74 13.88 15.68
C PHE A 21 -3.12 13.33 15.35
N GLY A 22 -3.45 12.15 15.88
CA GLY A 22 -4.81 11.60 15.89
C GLY A 22 -5.85 12.59 16.40
N TRP A 23 -5.62 13.13 17.60
CA TRP A 23 -6.51 14.11 18.23
C TRP A 23 -6.55 15.44 17.47
N TRP A 24 -5.42 15.91 16.96
CA TRP A 24 -5.36 17.16 16.20
C TRP A 24 -6.16 17.06 14.90
N GLY A 25 -6.05 15.94 14.16
CA GLY A 25 -6.80 15.71 12.93
C GLY A 25 -8.33 15.65 13.15
N LYS A 26 -8.79 15.28 14.35
CA LYS A 26 -10.23 15.33 14.73
C LYS A 26 -10.85 16.70 14.45
N SER A 27 -10.14 17.76 14.84
CA SER A 27 -10.62 19.15 14.71
C SER A 27 -10.79 19.60 13.25
N ARG A 28 -10.17 18.88 12.31
CA ARG A 28 -10.20 19.15 10.87
C ARG A 28 -11.25 18.34 10.12
N THR A 29 -11.92 17.39 10.79
CA THR A 29 -12.78 16.40 10.14
C THR A 29 -14.25 16.68 10.37
N LYS A 30 -14.93 17.29 9.39
CA LYS A 30 -16.32 17.77 9.54
C LYS A 30 -17.34 17.07 8.64
N ASN A 31 -16.90 16.40 7.58
CA ASN A 31 -17.74 15.72 6.59
C ASN A 31 -17.00 14.51 5.97
N ASN A 32 -17.67 13.78 5.08
CA ASN A 32 -17.08 12.63 4.34
C ASN A 32 -15.80 12.99 3.58
N SER A 33 -15.80 14.12 2.86
CA SER A 33 -14.63 14.57 2.09
C SER A 33 -13.41 14.82 3.01
N ASP A 34 -13.62 15.46 4.16
CA ASP A 34 -12.57 15.66 5.16
C ASP A 34 -12.10 14.33 5.76
N PHE A 35 -13.03 13.42 6.08
CA PHE A 35 -12.72 12.15 6.72
C PHE A 35 -11.99 11.19 5.77
N LEU A 36 -12.44 11.03 4.53
CA LEU A 36 -11.94 10.00 3.61
C LEU A 36 -10.76 10.49 2.78
N VAL A 37 -10.70 11.80 2.44
CA VAL A 37 -9.73 12.35 1.49
C VAL A 37 -9.13 13.70 1.92
N ALA A 38 -9.18 14.03 3.22
CA ALA A 38 -8.63 15.28 3.77
C ALA A 38 -9.13 16.55 3.04
N GLY A 39 -10.38 16.52 2.59
CA GLY A 39 -11.03 17.64 1.91
C GLY A 39 -10.47 17.93 0.51
N ARG A 40 -9.57 17.09 -0.01
CA ARG A 40 -8.85 17.28 -1.28
C ARG A 40 -8.05 18.58 -1.33
N ARG A 41 -7.31 18.86 -0.25
CA ARG A 41 -6.63 20.16 -0.02
C ARG A 41 -5.12 20.07 0.15
N LEU A 42 -4.51 18.89 0.02
CA LEU A 42 -3.09 18.74 0.28
C LEU A 42 -2.26 19.44 -0.79
N GLY A 43 -1.40 20.36 -0.33
CA GLY A 43 -0.37 20.99 -1.16
C GLY A 43 0.78 20.04 -1.46
N PRO A 44 1.74 20.46 -2.32
CA PRO A 44 2.80 19.59 -2.84
C PRO A 44 3.66 18.96 -1.75
N PHE A 45 4.02 19.70 -0.70
CA PHE A 45 4.85 19.19 0.39
C PHE A 45 4.17 18.06 1.18
N LEU A 46 2.97 18.35 1.71
CA LEU A 46 2.20 17.36 2.48
C LEU A 46 1.85 16.15 1.62
N TYR A 47 1.43 16.36 0.38
CA TYR A 47 1.07 15.26 -0.53
C TYR A 47 2.27 14.35 -0.85
N THR A 48 3.44 14.92 -1.11
CA THR A 48 4.65 14.14 -1.42
C THR A 48 5.09 13.30 -0.22
N GLY A 49 5.12 13.91 0.98
CA GLY A 49 5.50 13.23 2.21
C GLY A 49 4.55 12.09 2.53
N THR A 50 3.24 12.31 2.41
CA THR A 50 2.24 11.26 2.71
C THR A 50 2.21 10.15 1.67
N MET A 51 2.37 10.48 0.40
CA MET A 51 2.49 9.48 -0.67
C MET A 51 3.74 8.62 -0.48
N ALA A 52 4.89 9.22 -0.17
CA ALA A 52 6.09 8.45 0.14
C ALA A 52 5.93 7.62 1.42
N ALA A 53 5.28 8.17 2.44
CA ALA A 53 5.08 7.47 3.70
C ALA A 53 4.22 6.21 3.55
N VAL A 54 3.07 6.28 2.86
CA VAL A 54 2.17 5.13 2.72
C VAL A 54 2.81 3.98 1.92
N VAL A 55 3.56 4.35 0.89
CA VAL A 55 4.22 3.42 -0.03
C VAL A 55 5.40 2.71 0.65
N LEU A 56 6.13 3.43 1.50
CA LEU A 56 7.27 2.88 2.24
C LEU A 56 6.81 2.23 3.55
N GLY A 57 6.46 0.94 3.41
CA GLY A 57 6.09 0.04 4.50
C GLY A 57 7.22 -0.90 4.97
N GLY A 58 6.84 -1.97 5.66
CA GLY A 58 7.79 -2.95 6.22
C GLY A 58 8.64 -3.66 5.16
N ALA A 59 8.02 -4.04 4.03
CA ALA A 59 8.74 -4.70 2.93
C ALA A 59 9.85 -3.81 2.35
N SER A 60 9.63 -2.50 2.20
CA SER A 60 10.63 -1.58 1.67
C SER A 60 11.70 -1.19 2.67
N THR A 61 11.34 -1.04 3.96
CA THR A 61 12.26 -0.57 4.99
C THR A 61 13.06 -1.71 5.60
N VAL A 62 12.38 -2.67 6.21
CA VAL A 62 13.02 -3.81 6.88
C VAL A 62 13.43 -4.85 5.84
N GLY A 63 12.49 -5.24 4.97
CA GLY A 63 12.74 -6.22 3.93
C GLY A 63 13.79 -5.77 2.91
N GLY A 64 13.81 -4.49 2.52
CA GLY A 64 14.79 -3.93 1.60
C GLY A 64 16.22 -3.99 2.14
N VAL A 65 16.42 -3.69 3.43
CA VAL A 65 17.71 -3.85 4.10
C VAL A 65 18.11 -5.33 4.17
N GLY A 66 17.18 -6.22 4.53
CA GLY A 66 17.42 -7.66 4.56
C GLY A 66 17.78 -8.25 3.20
N LEU A 67 17.16 -7.78 2.12
CA LEU A 67 17.50 -8.18 0.75
C LEU A 67 18.90 -7.67 0.37
N GLY A 68 19.27 -6.44 0.77
CA GLY A 68 20.62 -5.92 0.59
C GLY A 68 21.69 -6.74 1.30
N TYR A 69 21.37 -7.23 2.49
CA TYR A 69 22.27 -8.10 3.27
C TYR A 69 22.51 -9.46 2.61
N LYS A 70 21.50 -9.99 1.91
CA LYS A 70 21.55 -11.33 1.29
C LYS A 70 22.04 -11.32 -0.16
N PHE A 71 21.63 -10.32 -0.95
CA PHE A 71 21.82 -10.27 -2.41
C PHE A 71 22.59 -9.02 -2.88
N GLY A 72 23.12 -8.24 -1.96
CA GLY A 72 23.87 -7.03 -2.27
C GLY A 72 23.03 -5.93 -2.92
N ILE A 73 23.61 -5.21 -3.87
CA ILE A 73 22.98 -4.06 -4.53
C ILE A 73 21.67 -4.43 -5.22
N SER A 74 21.55 -5.66 -5.72
CA SER A 74 20.33 -6.17 -6.36
C SER A 74 19.13 -6.25 -5.41
N GLY A 75 19.34 -6.21 -4.10
CA GLY A 75 18.27 -6.10 -3.11
C GLY A 75 17.43 -4.82 -3.24
N MET A 76 17.93 -3.79 -3.94
CA MET A 76 17.20 -2.54 -4.16
C MET A 76 15.93 -2.73 -5.02
N TRP A 77 15.90 -3.75 -5.89
CA TRP A 77 14.90 -3.86 -6.95
C TRP A 77 13.47 -3.95 -6.46
N LEU A 78 13.23 -4.53 -5.28
CA LEU A 78 11.89 -4.56 -4.68
C LEU A 78 11.35 -3.14 -4.48
N VAL A 79 12.15 -2.27 -3.84
CA VAL A 79 11.74 -0.90 -3.52
C VAL A 79 11.79 0.00 -4.74
N VAL A 80 12.72 -0.26 -5.66
CA VAL A 80 12.75 0.42 -6.97
C VAL A 80 11.48 0.12 -7.77
N ALA A 81 11.01 -1.13 -7.79
CA ALA A 81 9.76 -1.49 -8.46
C ALA A 81 8.53 -0.81 -7.84
N ILE A 82 8.49 -0.71 -6.51
CA ILE A 82 7.47 0.07 -5.79
C ILE A 82 7.52 1.56 -6.19
N GLY A 83 8.71 2.16 -6.16
CA GLY A 83 8.91 3.57 -6.53
C GLY A 83 8.57 3.83 -8.01
N ALA A 84 8.89 2.90 -8.90
CA ALA A 84 8.49 2.93 -10.30
C ALA A 84 6.97 2.88 -10.47
N GLY A 85 6.27 2.06 -9.66
CA GLY A 85 4.81 1.99 -9.65
C GLY A 85 4.17 3.34 -9.32
N VAL A 86 4.63 3.97 -8.25
CA VAL A 86 4.15 5.31 -7.85
C VAL A 86 4.50 6.36 -8.89
N LEU A 87 5.72 6.32 -9.43
CA LEU A 87 6.16 7.24 -10.48
C LEU A 87 5.26 7.14 -11.73
N LEU A 88 5.01 5.92 -12.20
CA LEU A 88 4.15 5.65 -13.36
C LEU A 88 2.70 6.05 -13.09
N LEU A 89 2.14 5.67 -11.94
CA LEU A 89 0.80 6.10 -11.52
C LEU A 89 0.69 7.62 -11.58
N SER A 90 1.67 8.30 -10.99
CA SER A 90 1.65 9.75 -10.81
C SER A 90 1.74 10.49 -12.15
N LEU A 91 2.68 10.08 -13.00
CA LEU A 91 2.90 10.71 -14.29
C LEU A 91 1.78 10.43 -15.30
N LEU A 92 1.19 9.24 -15.28
CA LEU A 92 0.23 8.82 -16.30
C LEU A 92 -1.23 9.06 -15.88
N PHE A 93 -1.58 8.74 -14.64
CA PHE A 93 -2.99 8.59 -14.25
C PHE A 93 -3.43 9.46 -13.08
N ALA A 94 -2.55 9.84 -12.15
CA ALA A 94 -2.95 10.54 -10.93
C ALA A 94 -3.69 11.87 -11.18
N GLY A 95 -3.28 12.61 -12.21
CA GLY A 95 -3.98 13.84 -12.61
C GLY A 95 -5.42 13.57 -13.05
N THR A 96 -5.65 12.50 -13.82
CA THR A 96 -6.98 12.08 -14.26
C THR A 96 -7.81 11.57 -13.08
N ILE A 97 -7.23 10.67 -12.27
CA ILE A 97 -7.87 10.09 -11.08
C ILE A 97 -8.34 11.18 -10.12
N GLN A 98 -7.51 12.21 -9.86
CA GLN A 98 -7.85 13.31 -8.96
C GLN A 98 -9.05 14.16 -9.45
N LYS A 99 -9.26 14.25 -10.76
CA LYS A 99 -10.39 14.98 -11.35
C LYS A 99 -11.72 14.25 -11.20
N LEU A 100 -11.72 12.93 -11.03
CA LEU A 100 -12.95 12.13 -10.97
C LEU A 100 -13.84 12.45 -9.76
N LYS A 101 -13.26 13.02 -8.68
CA LYS A 101 -13.96 13.36 -7.42
C LYS A 101 -14.73 12.21 -6.76
N ILE A 102 -14.30 10.99 -7.02
CA ILE A 102 -14.76 9.76 -6.37
C ILE A 102 -13.94 9.45 -5.11
N TYR A 103 -14.29 8.36 -4.42
CA TYR A 103 -13.61 7.85 -3.24
C TYR A 103 -12.97 6.48 -3.46
N THR A 104 -13.46 5.66 -4.41
CA THR A 104 -12.98 4.29 -4.62
C THR A 104 -12.64 3.97 -6.07
N VAL A 105 -11.77 2.98 -6.27
CA VAL A 105 -11.48 2.41 -7.58
C VAL A 105 -12.73 1.77 -8.20
N SER A 106 -13.56 1.12 -7.39
CA SER A 106 -14.81 0.50 -7.87
C SER A 106 -15.78 1.54 -8.43
N GLN A 107 -15.90 2.71 -7.78
CA GLN A 107 -16.68 3.84 -8.30
C GLN A 107 -16.16 4.31 -9.66
N MET A 108 -14.83 4.29 -9.88
CA MET A 108 -14.26 4.63 -11.18
C MET A 108 -14.76 3.68 -12.27
N LEU A 109 -14.72 2.36 -12.00
CA LEU A 109 -15.16 1.35 -12.96
C LEU A 109 -16.65 1.52 -13.29
N THR A 110 -17.50 1.69 -12.27
CA THR A 110 -18.93 1.93 -12.47
C THR A 110 -19.19 3.20 -13.27
N LEU A 111 -18.48 4.29 -12.96
CA LEU A 111 -18.58 5.56 -13.69
C LEU A 111 -18.15 5.44 -15.15
N ARG A 112 -17.05 4.72 -15.41
CA ARG A 112 -16.47 4.55 -16.74
C ARG A 112 -17.28 3.60 -17.62
N TYR A 113 -17.80 2.53 -17.04
CA TYR A 113 -18.44 1.46 -17.81
C TYR A 113 -19.97 1.47 -17.77
N GLY A 114 -20.58 2.19 -16.80
CA GLY A 114 -22.03 2.27 -16.65
C GLY A 114 -22.69 0.94 -16.30
N SER A 115 -21.97 0.05 -15.61
CA SER A 115 -22.44 -1.30 -15.29
C SER A 115 -22.33 -1.58 -13.79
N THR A 116 -23.35 -2.21 -13.19
CA THR A 116 -23.31 -2.63 -11.79
C THR A 116 -22.43 -3.87 -11.58
N ALA A 117 -22.21 -4.67 -12.62
CA ALA A 117 -21.33 -5.85 -12.56
C ALA A 117 -19.90 -5.51 -12.11
N THR A 118 -19.45 -4.25 -12.32
CA THR A 118 -18.14 -3.80 -11.85
C THR A 118 -18.05 -3.58 -10.35
N GLN A 119 -19.17 -3.56 -9.61
CA GLN A 119 -19.19 -3.45 -8.14
C GLN A 119 -18.51 -4.63 -7.45
N THR A 120 -18.38 -5.77 -8.14
CA THR A 120 -17.60 -6.93 -7.69
C THR A 120 -16.13 -6.59 -7.39
N SER A 121 -15.56 -5.56 -8.02
CA SER A 121 -14.22 -5.08 -7.73
C SER A 121 -14.07 -4.63 -6.27
N GLY A 122 -15.14 -4.14 -5.65
CA GLY A 122 -15.14 -3.68 -4.27
C GLY A 122 -14.81 -4.81 -3.28
N ILE A 123 -15.24 -6.03 -3.55
CA ILE A 123 -14.92 -7.20 -2.71
C ILE A 123 -13.42 -7.51 -2.75
N VAL A 124 -12.84 -7.52 -3.96
CA VAL A 124 -11.40 -7.76 -4.12
C VAL A 124 -10.58 -6.63 -3.49
N MET A 125 -11.00 -5.38 -3.70
CA MET A 125 -10.34 -4.21 -3.09
C MET A 125 -10.41 -4.24 -1.56
N LEU A 126 -11.55 -4.65 -0.99
CA LEU A 126 -11.70 -4.82 0.45
C LEU A 126 -10.78 -5.93 0.98
N ALA A 127 -10.77 -7.09 0.33
CA ALA A 127 -9.89 -8.20 0.72
C ALA A 127 -8.41 -7.78 0.69
N TYR A 128 -7.97 -7.14 -0.40
CA TYR A 128 -6.63 -6.60 -0.57
C TYR A 128 -6.26 -5.59 0.53
N THR A 129 -7.06 -4.55 0.72
CA THR A 129 -6.78 -3.49 1.71
C THR A 129 -6.83 -4.01 3.15
N LEU A 130 -7.74 -4.94 3.46
CA LEU A 130 -7.81 -5.55 4.78
C LEU A 130 -6.59 -6.42 5.06
N MET A 131 -6.16 -7.24 4.10
CA MET A 131 -4.95 -8.05 4.22
C MET A 131 -3.67 -7.21 4.30
N LEU A 132 -3.61 -6.09 3.55
CA LEU A 132 -2.50 -5.14 3.65
C LEU A 132 -2.43 -4.52 5.05
N CYS A 133 -3.57 -4.17 5.64
CA CYS A 133 -3.67 -3.66 7.00
C CYS A 133 -3.23 -4.70 8.04
N ALA A 134 -3.70 -5.95 7.91
CA ALA A 134 -3.35 -7.04 8.82
C ALA A 134 -1.86 -7.36 8.75
N THR A 135 -1.29 -7.44 7.53
CA THR A 135 0.14 -7.76 7.33
C THR A 135 1.04 -6.66 7.87
N SER A 136 0.70 -5.39 7.59
CA SER A 136 1.43 -4.24 8.13
C SER A 136 1.37 -4.21 9.66
N THR A 137 0.23 -4.64 10.23
CA THR A 137 0.03 -4.77 11.67
C THR A 137 0.90 -5.86 12.29
N GLY A 138 1.01 -7.02 11.64
CA GLY A 138 1.96 -8.06 12.03
C GLY A 138 3.41 -7.60 11.91
N ALA A 139 3.73 -6.78 10.90
CA ALA A 139 5.09 -6.35 10.62
C ALA A 139 5.66 -5.44 11.72
N TYR A 140 5.00 -4.34 12.13
CA TYR A 140 5.58 -3.49 13.19
C TYR A 140 5.61 -4.17 14.55
N ALA A 141 4.77 -5.18 14.79
CA ALA A 141 4.77 -5.93 16.02
C ALA A 141 6.10 -6.69 16.22
N THR A 142 6.78 -7.10 15.15
CA THR A 142 8.11 -7.72 15.25
C THR A 142 9.14 -6.80 15.91
N ILE A 143 9.10 -5.50 15.60
CA ILE A 143 9.96 -4.50 16.23
C ILE A 143 9.62 -4.34 17.72
N PHE A 144 8.34 -4.39 18.08
CA PHE A 144 7.93 -4.33 19.48
C PHE A 144 8.34 -5.56 20.28
N VAL A 145 8.31 -6.76 19.68
CA VAL A 145 8.84 -7.98 20.31
C VAL A 145 10.32 -7.80 20.64
N VAL A 146 11.12 -7.29 19.70
CA VAL A 146 12.56 -7.05 19.90
C VAL A 146 12.81 -5.97 20.96
N LEU A 147 12.06 -4.87 20.92
CA LEU A 147 12.26 -3.71 21.81
C LEU A 147 11.78 -3.95 23.24
N PHE A 148 10.58 -4.50 23.39
CA PHE A 148 9.90 -4.61 24.69
C PHE A 148 9.95 -6.02 25.27
N GLY A 149 10.40 -7.02 24.50
CA GLY A 149 10.36 -8.43 24.91
C GLY A 149 8.94 -8.97 25.05
N TRP A 150 7.96 -8.34 24.41
CA TRP A 150 6.55 -8.74 24.50
C TRP A 150 6.26 -10.00 23.69
N GLU A 151 5.21 -10.72 24.10
CA GLU A 151 4.63 -11.75 23.25
C GLU A 151 4.03 -11.13 21.98
N ARG A 152 4.18 -11.81 20.84
CA ARG A 152 3.78 -11.28 19.53
C ARG A 152 2.32 -10.85 19.47
N TRP A 153 1.39 -11.59 20.09
CA TRP A 153 -0.03 -11.23 20.08
C TRP A 153 -0.29 -9.91 20.82
N LEU A 154 0.42 -9.66 21.92
CA LEU A 154 0.32 -8.43 22.70
C LEU A 154 0.90 -7.25 21.91
N ALA A 155 2.06 -7.45 21.28
CA ALA A 155 2.66 -6.46 20.38
C ALA A 155 1.73 -6.06 19.22
N ILE A 156 1.06 -7.04 18.61
CA ILE A 156 0.04 -6.82 17.59
C ILE A 156 -1.15 -6.04 18.16
N ALA A 157 -1.70 -6.47 19.30
CA ALA A 157 -2.88 -5.86 19.89
C ALA A 157 -2.64 -4.38 20.26
N ILE A 158 -1.51 -4.08 20.90
CA ILE A 158 -1.16 -2.71 21.32
C ILE A 158 -0.85 -1.83 20.12
N GLY A 159 0.00 -2.28 19.19
CA GLY A 159 0.31 -1.51 17.99
C GLY A 159 -0.90 -1.27 17.11
N GLY A 160 -1.70 -2.30 16.91
CA GLY A 160 -2.98 -2.24 16.20
C GLY A 160 -3.96 -1.28 16.85
N ALA A 161 -4.10 -1.33 18.17
CA ALA A 161 -4.95 -0.40 18.91
C ALA A 161 -4.51 1.07 18.71
N ILE A 162 -3.20 1.35 18.71
CA ILE A 162 -2.69 2.71 18.47
C ILE A 162 -3.07 3.17 17.06
N VAL A 163 -2.79 2.34 16.03
CA VAL A 163 -3.17 2.62 14.63
C VAL A 163 -4.68 2.87 14.50
N LEU A 164 -5.48 2.01 15.12
CA LEU A 164 -6.92 2.07 15.11
C LEU A 164 -7.45 3.36 15.75
N VAL A 165 -6.92 3.74 16.91
CA VAL A 165 -7.36 4.92 17.66
C VAL A 165 -7.09 6.20 16.85
N TYR A 166 -5.88 6.43 16.37
CA TYR A 166 -5.59 7.68 15.64
C TYR A 166 -6.30 7.73 14.28
N SER A 167 -6.49 6.58 13.62
CA SER A 167 -7.19 6.49 12.33
C SER A 167 -8.70 6.72 12.48
N THR A 168 -9.31 6.18 13.55
CA THR A 168 -10.75 6.35 13.81
C THR A 168 -11.07 7.79 14.20
N ILE A 169 -10.22 8.45 14.97
CA ILE A 169 -10.54 9.78 15.51
C ILE A 169 -10.65 10.85 14.41
N GLY A 170 -9.66 10.98 13.53
CA GLY A 170 -9.64 12.05 12.52
C GLY A 170 -9.38 11.60 11.08
N GLY A 171 -9.57 10.32 10.79
CA GLY A 171 -9.56 9.79 9.42
C GLY A 171 -8.32 10.19 8.64
N MET A 172 -8.51 10.58 7.38
CA MET A 172 -7.43 10.93 6.47
C MET A 172 -6.63 12.15 6.93
N TRP A 173 -7.21 13.09 7.66
CA TRP A 173 -6.46 14.23 8.22
C TRP A 173 -5.45 13.78 9.29
N SER A 174 -5.88 12.94 10.23
CA SER A 174 -4.99 12.37 11.24
C SER A 174 -3.89 11.53 10.61
N ILE A 175 -4.27 10.70 9.63
CA ILE A 175 -3.34 9.86 8.87
C ILE A 175 -2.34 10.72 8.12
N THR A 176 -2.78 11.78 7.45
CA THR A 176 -1.90 12.71 6.72
C THR A 176 -0.88 13.38 7.64
N LEU A 177 -1.31 13.86 8.81
CA LEU A 177 -0.41 14.51 9.76
C LEU A 177 0.62 13.52 10.34
N ALA A 178 0.16 12.31 10.69
CA ALA A 178 1.04 11.23 11.14
C ALA A 178 2.04 10.83 10.04
N ASP A 179 1.56 10.59 8.83
CA ASP A 179 2.35 10.22 7.65
C ASP A 179 3.44 11.25 7.35
N GLN A 180 3.14 12.56 7.48
CA GLN A 180 4.15 13.60 7.26
C GLN A 180 5.29 13.54 8.28
N VAL A 181 4.98 13.28 9.55
CA VAL A 181 5.99 13.13 10.61
C VAL A 181 6.77 11.84 10.41
N GLN A 182 6.07 10.74 10.10
CA GLN A 182 6.66 9.45 9.79
C GLN A 182 7.59 9.52 8.58
N PHE A 183 7.25 10.30 7.55
CA PHE A 183 8.12 10.57 6.41
C PHE A 183 9.44 11.23 6.85
N VAL A 184 9.36 12.26 7.69
CA VAL A 184 10.57 12.95 8.21
C VAL A 184 11.42 11.99 9.05
N ILE A 185 10.80 11.24 9.97
CA ILE A 185 11.50 10.27 10.83
C ILE A 185 12.17 9.18 9.97
N LYS A 186 11.48 8.63 8.96
CA LYS A 186 12.04 7.65 8.02
C LYS A 186 13.20 8.23 7.21
N THR A 187 13.06 9.47 6.72
CA THR A 187 14.09 10.14 5.93
C THR A 187 15.37 10.33 6.76
N VAL A 188 15.22 10.87 7.97
CA VAL A 188 16.33 11.06 8.91
C VAL A 188 16.94 9.73 9.33
N GLY A 189 16.10 8.78 9.74
CA GLY A 189 16.50 7.45 10.18
C GLY A 189 17.34 6.71 9.16
N ILE A 190 16.96 6.73 7.88
CA ILE A 190 17.64 5.93 6.85
C ILE A 190 18.81 6.69 6.23
N PHE A 191 18.58 7.87 5.67
CA PHE A 191 19.59 8.55 4.87
C PHE A 191 20.66 9.24 5.73
N PHE A 192 20.25 9.83 6.85
CA PHE A 192 21.15 10.68 7.66
C PHE A 192 21.75 9.95 8.85
N LEU A 193 21.17 8.81 9.25
CA LEU A 193 21.64 8.04 10.40
C LEU A 193 22.08 6.64 9.98
N MET A 194 21.16 5.73 9.67
CA MET A 194 21.49 4.32 9.45
C MET A 194 22.49 4.11 8.32
N LEU A 195 22.33 4.77 7.17
CA LEU A 195 23.23 4.66 6.02
C LEU A 195 24.68 5.08 6.33
N PRO A 196 24.96 6.32 6.81
CA PRO A 196 26.34 6.73 7.08
C PRO A 196 27.00 5.92 8.19
N PHE A 197 26.27 5.58 9.27
CA PHE A 197 26.83 4.77 10.35
C PHE A 197 27.16 3.34 9.88
N ALA A 198 26.26 2.70 9.12
CA ALA A 198 26.50 1.36 8.59
C ALA A 198 27.69 1.36 7.61
N LEU A 199 27.74 2.31 6.67
CA LEU A 199 28.86 2.44 5.73
C LEU A 199 30.19 2.68 6.47
N ASN A 200 30.20 3.53 7.50
CA ASN A 200 31.40 3.77 8.29
C ASN A 200 31.88 2.51 9.02
N ALA A 201 30.96 1.76 9.64
CA ALA A 201 31.27 0.49 10.30
C ALA A 201 31.83 -0.56 9.31
N ALA A 202 31.40 -0.51 8.05
CA ALA A 202 31.92 -1.33 6.98
C ALA A 202 33.20 -0.77 6.31
N GLY A 203 33.78 0.33 6.79
CA GLY A 203 34.98 0.93 6.19
C GLY A 203 34.72 1.56 4.81
N GLY A 204 33.50 2.03 4.58
CA GLY A 204 33.04 2.60 3.31
C GLY A 204 32.79 1.55 2.22
N LEU A 205 32.57 2.02 0.99
CA LEU A 205 32.35 1.13 -0.16
C LEU A 205 33.56 0.26 -0.47
N ASP A 206 34.77 0.77 -0.26
CA ASP A 206 36.00 0.01 -0.49
C ASP A 206 36.20 -1.08 0.57
N GLY A 207 35.85 -0.80 1.83
CA GLY A 207 35.82 -1.81 2.87
C GLY A 207 34.79 -2.92 2.61
N ILE A 208 33.63 -2.58 2.04
CA ILE A 208 32.65 -3.57 1.56
C ILE A 208 33.27 -4.41 0.44
N ARG A 209 33.77 -3.77 -0.63
CA ARG A 209 34.38 -4.46 -1.79
C ARG A 209 35.51 -5.42 -1.42
N ALA A 210 36.29 -5.09 -0.39
CA ALA A 210 37.38 -5.93 0.06
C ALA A 210 36.93 -7.20 0.82
N ARG A 211 35.67 -7.26 1.28
CA ARG A 211 35.17 -8.30 2.20
C ARG A 211 33.93 -9.03 1.71
N VAL A 212 33.27 -8.56 0.66
CA VAL A 212 32.17 -9.29 -0.01
C VAL A 212 32.62 -9.84 -1.36
N ASP A 213 31.92 -10.88 -1.82
CA ASP A 213 32.09 -11.38 -3.17
C ASP A 213 31.62 -10.37 -4.23
N ALA A 214 32.19 -10.41 -5.43
CA ALA A 214 31.83 -9.51 -6.53
C ALA A 214 30.34 -9.59 -6.92
N SER A 215 29.69 -10.73 -6.66
CA SER A 215 28.23 -10.93 -6.84
C SER A 215 27.38 -9.92 -6.06
N PHE A 216 27.85 -9.38 -4.93
CA PHE A 216 27.13 -8.35 -4.17
C PHE A 216 27.00 -7.02 -4.94
N PHE A 217 27.82 -6.78 -5.96
CA PHE A 217 27.74 -5.60 -6.83
C PHE A 217 27.06 -5.89 -8.17
N GLN A 218 26.67 -7.14 -8.43
CA GLN A 218 25.89 -7.49 -9.61
C GLN A 218 24.46 -6.98 -9.46
N ILE A 219 24.00 -6.19 -10.43
CA ILE A 219 22.65 -5.65 -10.45
C ILE A 219 21.59 -6.75 -10.58
N ASP A 220 21.94 -7.90 -11.14
CA ASP A 220 21.08 -9.06 -11.34
C ASP A 220 21.31 -10.18 -10.31
N GLY A 221 22.05 -9.93 -9.22
CA GLY A 221 22.43 -10.94 -8.21
C GLY A 221 21.26 -11.66 -7.52
N ILE A 222 20.08 -11.02 -7.42
CA ILE A 222 18.84 -11.63 -6.89
C ILE A 222 18.12 -12.53 -7.93
N GLY A 223 18.62 -12.54 -9.16
CA GLY A 223 18.03 -13.23 -10.31
C GLY A 223 17.11 -12.34 -11.13
N LEU A 224 17.32 -12.32 -12.45
CA LEU A 224 16.54 -11.52 -13.39
C LEU A 224 15.03 -11.82 -13.33
N GLN A 225 14.66 -13.08 -13.14
CA GLN A 225 13.26 -13.49 -13.00
C GLN A 225 12.60 -12.83 -11.79
N THR A 226 13.26 -12.84 -10.63
CA THR A 226 12.79 -12.17 -9.40
C THR A 226 12.62 -10.66 -9.62
N ILE A 227 13.55 -10.02 -10.32
CA ILE A 227 13.47 -8.59 -10.65
C ILE A 227 12.24 -8.32 -11.51
N ILE A 228 12.04 -9.10 -12.58
CA ILE A 228 10.87 -8.98 -13.46
C ILE A 228 9.58 -9.16 -12.65
N THR A 229 9.53 -10.16 -11.76
CA THR A 229 8.41 -10.37 -10.85
C THR A 229 8.17 -9.14 -9.99
N TYR A 230 9.17 -8.56 -9.34
CA TYR A 230 8.97 -7.37 -8.51
C TYR A 230 8.35 -6.21 -9.30
N PHE A 231 8.79 -5.98 -10.53
CA PHE A 231 8.14 -4.99 -11.39
C PHE A 231 6.71 -5.37 -11.72
N VAL A 232 6.43 -6.61 -12.12
CA VAL A 232 5.06 -7.02 -12.47
C VAL A 232 4.12 -6.95 -11.27
N VAL A 233 4.53 -7.41 -10.09
CA VAL A 233 3.68 -7.43 -8.90
C VAL A 233 3.54 -6.05 -8.30
N TYR A 234 4.65 -5.42 -7.93
CA TYR A 234 4.61 -4.17 -7.18
C TYR A 234 4.32 -2.98 -8.09
N THR A 235 4.97 -2.84 -9.24
CA THR A 235 4.69 -1.69 -10.11
C THR A 235 3.22 -1.68 -10.55
N LEU A 236 2.69 -2.82 -11.01
CA LEU A 236 1.30 -2.90 -11.47
C LEU A 236 0.31 -2.84 -10.31
N GLY A 237 0.59 -3.50 -9.18
CA GLY A 237 -0.25 -3.42 -7.98
C GLY A 237 -0.39 -1.98 -7.47
N LEU A 238 0.71 -1.22 -7.43
CA LEU A 238 0.70 0.18 -7.01
C LEU A 238 -0.10 1.08 -7.97
N LEU A 239 -0.24 0.72 -9.25
CA LEU A 239 -1.08 1.48 -10.19
C LEU A 239 -2.57 1.44 -9.83
N ILE A 240 -3.03 0.41 -9.12
CA ILE A 240 -4.45 0.13 -8.89
C ILE A 240 -4.83 0.00 -7.43
N GLY A 241 -3.85 -0.05 -6.52
CA GLY A 241 -4.10 -0.17 -5.08
C GLY A 241 -4.99 0.95 -4.56
N GLN A 242 -6.12 0.58 -3.95
CA GLN A 242 -7.06 1.53 -3.36
C GLN A 242 -6.38 2.43 -2.33
N ASP A 243 -5.45 1.91 -1.53
CA ASP A 243 -4.70 2.66 -0.53
C ASP A 243 -3.88 3.81 -1.15
N ILE A 244 -3.32 3.59 -2.35
CA ILE A 244 -2.58 4.59 -3.12
C ILE A 244 -3.52 5.59 -3.79
N TRP A 245 -4.61 5.11 -4.41
CA TRP A 245 -5.63 5.97 -5.02
C TRP A 245 -6.28 6.88 -3.98
N GLN A 246 -6.50 6.36 -2.77
CA GLN A 246 -6.98 7.15 -1.64
C GLN A 246 -6.08 8.38 -1.40
N ARG A 247 -4.75 8.24 -1.55
CA ARG A 247 -3.81 9.36 -1.42
C ARG A 247 -3.95 10.30 -2.60
N VAL A 248 -3.99 9.79 -3.83
CA VAL A 248 -4.21 10.62 -5.04
C VAL A 248 -5.42 11.53 -4.87
N PHE A 249 -6.52 11.04 -4.28
CA PHE A 249 -7.72 11.83 -4.05
C PHE A 249 -7.53 12.99 -3.05
N THR A 250 -6.53 12.94 -2.16
CA THR A 250 -6.24 14.02 -1.19
C THR A 250 -5.57 15.24 -1.82
N ALA A 251 -4.97 15.10 -3.00
CA ALA A 251 -4.23 16.18 -3.66
C ALA A 251 -5.15 17.36 -3.99
N LYS A 252 -4.64 18.58 -3.78
CA LYS A 252 -5.37 19.83 -4.07
C LYS A 252 -5.70 19.99 -5.55
N THR A 253 -4.75 19.65 -6.42
CA THR A 253 -4.87 19.82 -7.87
C THR A 253 -4.30 18.62 -8.63
N PRO A 254 -4.70 18.41 -9.90
CA PRO A 254 -4.11 17.38 -10.74
C PRO A 254 -2.58 17.53 -10.88
N THR A 255 -2.09 18.77 -10.91
CA THR A 255 -0.65 19.07 -10.98
C THR A 255 0.09 18.62 -9.73
N VAL A 256 -0.50 18.84 -8.54
CA VAL A 256 0.06 18.34 -7.27
C VAL A 256 0.08 16.82 -7.25
N ALA A 257 -1.03 16.18 -7.65
CA ALA A 257 -1.10 14.72 -7.74
C ALA A 257 -0.01 14.14 -8.64
N ARG A 258 0.19 14.75 -9.82
CA ARG A 258 1.19 14.32 -10.80
C ARG A 258 2.63 14.50 -10.31
N TRP A 259 3.01 15.71 -9.95
CA TRP A 259 4.41 16.04 -9.68
C TRP A 259 4.84 15.73 -8.25
N GLY A 260 3.96 15.92 -7.26
CA GLY A 260 4.26 15.49 -5.90
C GLY A 260 4.35 13.96 -5.81
N GLY A 261 3.51 13.24 -6.54
CA GLY A 261 3.54 11.78 -6.57
C GLY A 261 4.76 11.25 -7.32
N ALA A 262 5.13 11.87 -8.44
CA ALA A 262 6.38 11.55 -9.14
C ALA A 262 7.61 11.78 -8.24
N THR A 263 7.62 12.88 -7.48
CA THR A 263 8.68 13.16 -6.51
C THR A 263 8.76 12.08 -5.42
N ALA A 264 7.60 11.63 -4.92
CA ALA A 264 7.54 10.51 -3.98
C ALA A 264 8.08 9.20 -4.60
N GLY A 265 7.78 8.93 -5.87
CA GLY A 265 8.31 7.77 -6.61
C GLY A 265 9.84 7.79 -6.72
N VAL A 266 10.43 8.93 -7.10
CA VAL A 266 11.91 9.10 -7.13
C VAL A 266 12.51 8.93 -5.74
N TYR A 267 11.88 9.51 -4.71
CA TYR A 267 12.32 9.34 -3.33
C TYR A 267 12.33 7.85 -2.91
N CYS A 268 11.30 7.08 -3.28
CA CYS A 268 11.24 5.64 -2.98
C CYS A 268 12.37 4.86 -3.69
N ILE A 269 12.72 5.21 -4.93
CA ILE A 269 13.85 4.59 -5.65
C ILE A 269 15.17 4.83 -4.91
N LEU A 270 15.43 6.07 -4.48
CA LEU A 270 16.62 6.41 -3.69
C LEU A 270 16.63 5.69 -2.33
N TYR A 271 15.46 5.56 -1.72
CA TYR A 271 15.29 4.84 -0.46
C TYR A 271 15.63 3.35 -0.61
N GLY A 272 15.24 2.73 -1.74
CA GLY A 272 15.61 1.36 -2.08
C GLY A 272 17.11 1.14 -2.20
N LEU A 273 17.79 2.05 -2.89
CA LEU A 273 19.25 2.03 -3.00
C LEU A 273 19.93 2.18 -1.64
N ALA A 274 19.46 3.11 -0.81
CA ALA A 274 19.97 3.29 0.55
C ALA A 274 19.79 2.02 1.39
N GLY A 275 18.62 1.38 1.32
CA GLY A 275 18.36 0.10 2.01
C GLY A 275 19.32 -1.01 1.59
N ALA A 276 19.55 -1.17 0.28
CA ALA A 276 20.48 -2.16 -0.23
C ALA A 276 21.93 -1.92 0.25
N LEU A 277 22.37 -0.65 0.25
CA LEU A 277 23.69 -0.25 0.74
C LEU A 277 23.85 -0.51 2.25
N ILE A 278 22.82 -0.21 3.05
CA ILE A 278 22.80 -0.52 4.49
C ILE A 278 22.93 -2.04 4.69
N GLY A 279 22.16 -2.83 3.94
CA GLY A 279 22.22 -4.29 4.02
C GLY A 279 23.60 -4.85 3.68
N MET A 280 24.23 -4.38 2.60
CA MET A 280 25.60 -4.75 2.24
C MET A 280 26.61 -4.39 3.33
N ALA A 281 26.50 -3.19 3.89
CA ALA A 281 27.35 -2.75 4.96
C ALA A 281 27.18 -3.64 6.22
N ALA A 282 25.93 -3.98 6.54
CA ALA A 282 25.59 -4.86 7.66
C ALA A 282 26.14 -6.28 7.48
N ASN A 283 26.12 -6.83 6.26
CA ASN A 283 26.69 -8.16 5.96
C ASN A 283 28.15 -8.26 6.40
N VAL A 284 28.90 -7.19 6.17
CA VAL A 284 30.32 -7.12 6.52
C VAL A 284 30.55 -6.72 7.97
N ALA A 285 29.84 -5.69 8.45
CA ALA A 285 30.04 -5.14 9.79
C ALA A 285 29.51 -6.04 10.91
N LEU A 286 28.55 -6.92 10.61
CA LEU A 286 27.92 -7.86 11.54
C LEU A 286 28.28 -9.32 11.26
N ALA A 287 29.35 -9.62 10.51
CA ALA A 287 29.72 -10.98 10.13
C ALA A 287 29.97 -11.93 11.33
N GLY A 288 30.22 -11.39 12.53
CA GLY A 288 30.37 -12.15 13.78
C GLY A 288 29.07 -12.38 14.57
N ILE A 289 27.93 -11.89 14.08
CA ILE A 289 26.61 -12.02 14.73
C ILE A 289 25.76 -13.01 13.95
N GLU A 290 25.18 -13.99 14.64
CA GLU A 290 24.23 -14.92 14.03
C GLU A 290 22.87 -14.24 13.82
N ILE A 291 22.58 -13.87 12.57
CA ILE A 291 21.30 -13.28 12.19
C ILE A 291 20.39 -14.40 11.65
N LYS A 292 19.32 -14.72 12.39
CA LYS A 292 18.43 -15.86 12.10
C LYS A 292 17.57 -15.63 10.86
N ALA A 293 17.04 -14.41 10.68
CA ALA A 293 16.23 -14.05 9.52
C ALA A 293 16.73 -12.77 8.88
N LYS A 294 16.64 -12.69 7.55
CA LYS A 294 17.03 -11.47 6.79
C LYS A 294 16.31 -10.20 7.27
N ASP A 295 15.09 -10.35 7.79
CA ASP A 295 14.28 -9.21 8.24
C ASP A 295 14.73 -8.70 9.63
N ASP A 296 15.51 -9.48 10.38
CA ASP A 296 16.09 -9.05 11.66
C ASP A 296 17.26 -8.08 11.45
N VAL A 297 17.91 -8.10 10.27
CA VAL A 297 19.10 -7.29 9.94
C VAL A 297 18.88 -5.81 10.24
N TYR A 298 17.68 -5.28 9.95
CA TYR A 298 17.37 -3.88 10.24
C TYR A 298 17.52 -3.56 11.74
N ALA A 299 16.95 -4.42 12.58
CA ALA A 299 17.01 -4.26 14.03
C ALA A 299 18.44 -4.44 14.54
N GLU A 300 19.17 -5.43 14.03
CA GLU A 300 20.56 -5.69 14.39
C GLU A 300 21.49 -4.52 14.05
N VAL A 301 21.31 -3.88 12.89
CA VAL A 301 22.05 -2.64 12.56
C VAL A 301 21.71 -1.53 13.55
N ALA A 302 20.44 -1.39 13.91
CA ALA A 302 19.99 -0.37 14.87
C ALA A 302 20.52 -0.58 16.28
N THR A 303 20.71 -1.82 16.72
CA THR A 303 21.18 -2.15 18.07
C THR A 303 22.69 -2.26 18.18
N HIS A 304 23.39 -2.68 17.12
CA HIS A 304 24.83 -2.96 17.17
C HIS A 304 25.70 -1.91 16.47
N LEU A 305 25.24 -1.26 15.41
CA LEU A 305 26.07 -0.32 14.63
C LEU A 305 25.81 1.15 14.97
N LEU A 306 24.69 1.45 15.62
CA LEU A 306 24.26 2.82 15.90
C LEU A 306 24.49 3.17 17.38
N PRO A 307 24.91 4.40 17.68
CA PRO A 307 24.99 4.89 19.05
C PRO A 307 23.63 4.83 19.77
N ILE A 308 23.70 4.78 21.10
CA ILE A 308 22.52 4.80 21.98
C ILE A 308 21.64 6.00 21.65
N GLY A 309 20.32 5.79 21.61
CA GLY A 309 19.33 6.81 21.23
C GLY A 309 19.14 6.93 19.72
N ILE A 310 20.21 6.91 18.93
CA ILE A 310 20.10 6.90 17.46
C ILE A 310 19.47 5.59 16.99
N GLY A 311 19.88 4.45 17.58
CA GLY A 311 19.26 3.15 17.34
C GLY A 311 17.75 3.15 17.60
N GLY A 312 17.32 3.75 18.71
CA GLY A 312 15.90 3.93 19.04
C GLY A 312 15.13 4.76 18.02
N LEU A 313 15.73 5.82 17.47
CA LEU A 313 15.11 6.64 16.42
C LEU A 313 14.97 5.87 15.10
N VAL A 314 15.97 5.06 14.75
CA VAL A 314 15.93 4.20 13.55
C VAL A 314 14.89 3.08 13.71
N LEU A 315 14.73 2.52 14.91
CA LEU A 315 13.65 1.55 15.20
C LEU A 315 12.28 2.23 15.16
N ALA A 316 12.15 3.45 15.68
CA ALA A 316 10.94 4.26 15.53
C ALA A 316 10.63 4.55 14.05
N ALA A 317 11.65 4.75 13.20
CA ALA A 317 11.49 4.91 11.75
C ALA A 317 10.92 3.63 11.08
N ALA A 318 11.33 2.44 11.50
CA ALA A 318 10.75 1.19 11.00
C ALA A 318 9.28 1.05 11.42
N VAL A 319 8.97 1.30 12.70
CA VAL A 319 7.59 1.28 13.20
C VAL A 319 6.75 2.31 12.46
N ALA A 320 7.27 3.51 12.22
CA ALA A 320 6.67 4.56 11.42
C ALA A 320 6.38 4.12 9.97
N ALA A 321 7.29 3.36 9.35
CA ALA A 321 7.08 2.79 8.02
C ALA A 321 5.85 1.89 7.96
N MET A 322 5.78 0.96 8.90
CA MET A 322 4.74 -0.06 8.92
C MET A 322 3.39 0.50 9.39
N MET A 323 3.38 1.47 10.32
CA MET A 323 2.14 2.10 10.81
C MET A 323 1.46 2.98 9.75
N SER A 324 2.21 3.75 8.93
CA SER A 324 1.61 4.54 7.84
C SER A 324 0.85 3.65 6.87
N THR A 325 1.46 2.55 6.44
CA THR A 325 0.84 1.58 5.53
C THR A 325 -0.38 0.93 6.18
N ALA A 326 -0.29 0.52 7.45
CA ALA A 326 -1.43 -0.05 8.19
C ALA A 326 -2.62 0.92 8.26
N SER A 327 -2.41 2.17 8.70
CA SER A 327 -3.49 3.16 8.74
C SER A 327 -4.04 3.50 7.36
N GLY A 328 -3.17 3.49 6.34
CA GLY A 328 -3.57 3.76 4.97
C GLY A 328 -4.41 2.69 4.32
N ALA A 329 -4.06 1.44 4.58
CA ALA A 329 -4.83 0.29 4.19
C ALA A 329 -6.17 0.23 4.97
N LEU A 330 -6.16 0.57 6.25
CA LEU A 330 -7.37 0.59 7.09
C LEU A 330 -8.42 1.59 6.60
N ILE A 331 -8.03 2.84 6.32
CA ILE A 331 -9.00 3.84 5.82
C ILE A 331 -9.49 3.48 4.41
N ALA A 332 -8.63 2.90 3.57
CA ALA A 332 -8.99 2.40 2.25
C ALA A 332 -10.02 1.26 2.35
N ALA A 333 -9.79 0.29 3.24
CA ALA A 333 -10.70 -0.82 3.49
C ALA A 333 -12.07 -0.32 3.99
N ALA A 334 -12.07 0.61 4.96
CA ALA A 334 -13.31 1.22 5.46
C ALA A 334 -14.06 2.00 4.37
N THR A 335 -13.33 2.73 3.52
CA THR A 335 -13.93 3.47 2.40
C THR A 335 -14.60 2.52 1.42
N VAL A 336 -13.91 1.46 0.99
CA VAL A 336 -14.44 0.47 0.05
C VAL A 336 -15.59 -0.34 0.66
N ALA A 337 -15.46 -0.75 1.92
CA ALA A 337 -16.50 -1.50 2.60
C ALA A 337 -17.81 -0.71 2.66
N ARG A 338 -17.73 0.58 3.04
CA ARG A 338 -18.90 1.45 3.13
C ARG A 338 -19.44 1.82 1.75
N ALA A 339 -18.60 2.30 0.84
CA ALA A 339 -19.04 2.92 -0.40
C ALA A 339 -19.36 1.91 -1.52
N ASP A 340 -18.73 0.72 -1.49
CA ASP A 340 -18.88 -0.26 -2.58
C ASP A 340 -19.53 -1.55 -2.07
N VAL A 341 -18.97 -2.19 -1.04
CA VAL A 341 -19.38 -3.54 -0.63
C VAL A 341 -20.71 -3.56 0.09
N MET A 342 -20.96 -2.62 1.00
CA MET A 342 -22.21 -2.57 1.76
C MET A 342 -23.44 -2.39 0.85
N PRO A 343 -23.49 -1.41 -0.09
CA PRO A 343 -24.61 -1.29 -1.03
C PRO A 343 -24.76 -2.54 -1.92
N PHE A 344 -23.65 -3.09 -2.41
CA PHE A 344 -23.66 -4.28 -3.25
C PHE A 344 -24.28 -5.49 -2.53
N VAL A 345 -23.83 -5.80 -1.31
CA VAL A 345 -24.37 -6.91 -0.52
C VAL A 345 -25.81 -6.65 -0.10
N ALA A 346 -26.16 -5.41 0.27
CA ALA A 346 -27.53 -5.05 0.63
C ALA A 346 -28.51 -5.24 -0.54
N SER A 347 -28.07 -4.98 -1.78
CA SER A 347 -28.88 -5.16 -2.97
C SER A 347 -29.33 -6.61 -3.20
N TRP A 348 -28.51 -7.60 -2.80
CA TRP A 348 -28.87 -9.02 -2.83
C TRP A 348 -30.06 -9.37 -1.92
N PHE A 349 -30.30 -8.53 -0.90
CA PHE A 349 -31.44 -8.64 0.00
C PHE A 349 -32.56 -7.63 -0.31
N GLY A 350 -32.54 -7.02 -1.50
CA GLY A 350 -33.54 -6.04 -1.94
C GLY A 350 -33.48 -4.70 -1.20
N LYS A 351 -32.36 -4.38 -0.53
CA LYS A 351 -32.16 -3.12 0.19
C LYS A 351 -31.26 -2.19 -0.62
N ASN A 352 -31.71 -0.95 -0.80
CA ASN A 352 -30.89 0.13 -1.33
C ASN A 352 -30.30 0.93 -0.18
N VAL A 353 -28.98 0.93 -0.07
CA VAL A 353 -28.25 1.71 0.94
C VAL A 353 -27.63 2.92 0.26
N ASP A 354 -28.15 4.09 0.60
CA ASP A 354 -27.53 5.33 0.17
C ASP A 354 -26.26 5.60 0.97
N THR A 355 -25.18 5.90 0.25
CA THR A 355 -23.86 6.17 0.80
C THR A 355 -23.27 7.48 0.28
N SER A 356 -24.07 8.25 -0.48
CA SER A 356 -23.68 9.61 -0.86
C SER A 356 -23.60 10.51 0.37
N ASP A 357 -22.95 11.66 0.19
CA ASP A 357 -22.86 12.68 1.23
C ASP A 357 -24.27 13.13 1.61
N SER A 358 -24.66 12.89 2.86
CA SER A 358 -25.98 13.23 3.39
C SER A 358 -26.02 14.69 3.84
N ASP A 359 -27.23 15.23 4.00
CA ASP A 359 -27.46 16.54 4.61
C ASP A 359 -27.01 16.61 6.09
N ASN A 360 -26.61 15.47 6.68
CA ASN A 360 -26.06 15.38 8.02
C ASN A 360 -24.59 14.92 8.00
N PRO A 361 -23.63 15.86 7.82
CA PRO A 361 -22.20 15.55 7.80
C PRO A 361 -21.69 14.83 9.06
N GLU A 362 -22.31 15.07 10.22
CA GLU A 362 -21.91 14.41 11.47
C GLU A 362 -22.27 12.93 11.47
N HIS A 363 -23.46 12.58 10.97
CA HIS A 363 -23.88 11.19 10.79
C HIS A 363 -22.91 10.44 9.88
N ASP A 364 -22.51 11.07 8.79
CA ASP A 364 -21.57 10.52 7.82
C ASP A 364 -20.18 10.27 8.38
N VAL A 365 -19.63 11.24 9.11
CA VAL A 365 -18.36 11.06 9.82
C VAL A 365 -18.47 9.93 10.84
N LYS A 366 -19.57 9.87 11.61
CA LYS A 366 -19.79 8.84 12.63
C LYS A 366 -19.87 7.44 12.01
N ALA A 367 -20.57 7.29 10.88
CA ALA A 367 -20.64 6.04 10.13
C ALA A 367 -19.25 5.58 9.65
N ASN A 368 -18.44 6.49 9.09
CA ASN A 368 -17.07 6.14 8.70
C ASN A 368 -16.21 5.69 9.90
N ARG A 369 -16.36 6.35 11.05
CA ARG A 369 -15.65 5.95 12.28
C ARG A 369 -16.00 4.52 12.70
N TYR A 370 -17.28 4.13 12.61
CA TYR A 370 -17.67 2.76 12.93
C TYR A 370 -17.08 1.73 11.96
N TRP A 371 -17.02 2.04 10.66
CA TRP A 371 -16.36 1.19 9.67
C TRP A 371 -14.86 1.03 9.92
N VAL A 372 -14.15 2.14 10.19
CA VAL A 372 -12.73 2.11 10.55
C VAL A 372 -12.51 1.31 11.83
N LEU A 373 -13.33 1.53 12.86
CA LEU A 373 -13.24 0.81 14.13
C LEU A 373 -13.46 -0.69 13.95
N GLY A 374 -14.55 -1.07 13.27
CA GLY A 374 -14.91 -2.47 13.04
C GLY A 374 -13.88 -3.22 12.22
N LEU A 375 -13.48 -2.68 11.06
CA LEU A 375 -12.49 -3.34 10.21
C LEU A 375 -11.09 -3.34 10.82
N GLY A 376 -10.75 -2.35 11.65
CA GLY A 376 -9.48 -2.35 12.36
C GLY A 376 -9.41 -3.45 13.41
N ILE A 377 -10.50 -3.70 14.16
CA ILE A 377 -10.60 -4.85 15.07
C ILE A 377 -10.45 -6.16 14.28
N VAL A 378 -11.13 -6.28 13.14
CA VAL A 378 -11.01 -7.46 12.26
C VAL A 378 -9.57 -7.63 11.77
N ALA A 379 -8.90 -6.57 11.31
CA ALA A 379 -7.51 -6.64 10.86
C ALA A 379 -6.55 -7.07 11.97
N ILE A 380 -6.76 -6.60 13.21
CA ILE A 380 -5.99 -7.01 14.39
C ILE A 380 -6.22 -8.51 14.67
N ILE A 381 -7.48 -8.96 14.67
CA ILE A 381 -7.80 -10.38 14.87
C ILE A 381 -7.14 -11.23 13.78
N ILE A 382 -7.25 -10.85 12.50
CA ILE A 382 -6.58 -11.55 11.40
C ILE A 382 -5.06 -11.59 11.63
N ALA A 383 -4.44 -10.48 12.03
CA ALA A 383 -3.00 -10.44 12.29
C ALA A 383 -2.57 -11.34 13.46
N ILE A 384 -3.40 -11.49 14.49
CA ILE A 384 -3.15 -12.39 15.63
C ILE A 384 -3.36 -13.85 15.23
N SER A 385 -4.43 -14.16 14.50
CA SER A 385 -4.84 -15.53 14.18
C SER A 385 -4.08 -16.15 13.01
N THR A 386 -3.53 -15.33 12.11
CA THR A 386 -2.86 -15.83 10.91
C THR A 386 -1.39 -16.08 11.17
N LYS A 387 -0.94 -17.33 10.98
CA LYS A 387 0.47 -17.72 11.15
C LYS A 387 1.37 -17.05 10.10
N ASP A 388 0.87 -16.93 8.88
CA ASP A 388 1.56 -16.28 7.75
C ASP A 388 0.65 -15.25 7.07
N VAL A 389 0.69 -14.02 7.58
CA VAL A 389 -0.08 -12.90 7.00
C VAL A 389 0.47 -12.51 5.62
N VAL A 390 1.75 -12.83 5.33
CA VAL A 390 2.40 -12.52 4.06
C VAL A 390 1.81 -13.39 2.95
N ALA A 391 1.64 -14.70 3.17
CA ALA A 391 0.99 -15.59 2.21
C ALA A 391 -0.42 -15.11 1.85
N ALA A 392 -1.20 -14.73 2.87
CA ALA A 392 -2.56 -14.24 2.66
C ALA A 392 -2.59 -12.89 1.92
N LEU A 393 -1.60 -12.02 2.15
CA LEU A 393 -1.43 -10.79 1.38
C LEU A 393 -1.02 -11.07 -0.07
N THR A 394 -0.14 -12.05 -0.32
CA THR A 394 0.26 -12.46 -1.67
C THR A 394 -0.95 -12.89 -2.47
N ILE A 395 -1.81 -13.77 -1.91
CA ILE A 395 -3.07 -14.16 -2.55
C ILE A 395 -3.92 -12.94 -2.90
N ALA A 396 -4.05 -11.99 -1.96
CA ALA A 396 -4.86 -10.80 -2.19
C ALA A 396 -4.28 -9.86 -3.27
N TYR A 397 -2.95 -9.71 -3.33
CA TYR A 397 -2.26 -8.95 -4.38
C TYR A 397 -2.40 -9.61 -5.75
N ASP A 398 -2.34 -10.93 -5.80
CA ASP A 398 -2.36 -11.66 -7.05
C ASP A 398 -3.76 -11.63 -7.67
N ILE A 399 -4.81 -11.73 -6.86
CA ILE A 399 -6.19 -11.49 -7.31
C ILE A 399 -6.38 -10.02 -7.73
N LEU A 400 -5.82 -9.07 -6.99
CA LEU A 400 -5.90 -7.64 -7.33
C LEU A 400 -5.27 -7.38 -8.71
N VAL A 401 -4.05 -7.86 -8.94
CA VAL A 401 -3.31 -7.61 -10.19
C VAL A 401 -3.89 -8.47 -11.31
N GLY A 402 -3.97 -9.79 -11.14
CA GLY A 402 -4.46 -10.72 -12.16
C GLY A 402 -5.93 -10.50 -12.53
N GLY A 403 -6.76 -10.11 -11.55
CA GLY A 403 -8.19 -9.83 -11.77
C GLY A 403 -8.47 -8.41 -12.25
N LEU A 404 -8.05 -7.39 -11.51
CA LEU A 404 -8.61 -6.04 -11.66
C LEU A 404 -7.76 -5.11 -12.54
N LEU A 405 -6.46 -5.36 -12.69
CA LEU A 405 -5.55 -4.45 -13.41
C LEU A 405 -6.05 -4.11 -14.81
N VAL A 406 -6.40 -5.12 -15.60
CA VAL A 406 -6.81 -4.96 -17.00
C VAL A 406 -8.10 -4.14 -17.10
N ALA A 407 -9.08 -4.40 -16.24
CA ALA A 407 -10.33 -3.65 -16.23
C ALA A 407 -10.12 -2.18 -15.85
N ILE A 408 -9.23 -1.90 -14.89
CA ILE A 408 -8.92 -0.55 -14.42
C ILE A 408 -8.13 0.24 -15.47
N ILE A 409 -7.01 -0.30 -15.93
CA ILE A 409 -6.17 0.35 -16.94
C ILE A 409 -6.94 0.49 -18.26
N GLY A 410 -7.66 -0.56 -18.68
CA GLY A 410 -8.54 -0.51 -19.85
C GLY A 410 -9.59 0.60 -19.74
N GLY A 411 -10.12 0.87 -18.55
CA GLY A 411 -11.07 1.96 -18.33
C GLY A 411 -10.44 3.33 -18.58
N LEU A 412 -9.18 3.50 -18.18
CA LEU A 412 -8.41 4.75 -18.33
C LEU A 412 -7.89 4.98 -19.75
N VAL A 413 -7.47 3.92 -20.46
CA VAL A 413 -6.76 4.06 -21.76
C VAL A 413 -7.54 3.57 -22.97
N TRP A 414 -8.44 2.59 -22.81
CA TRP A 414 -9.10 1.91 -23.92
C TRP A 414 -10.53 2.42 -24.13
N LYS A 415 -10.74 3.22 -25.18
CA LYS A 415 -12.04 3.86 -25.47
C LYS A 415 -13.17 2.86 -25.74
N ARG A 416 -12.85 1.70 -26.32
CA ARG A 416 -13.84 0.69 -26.73
C ARG A 416 -14.28 -0.26 -25.59
N GLY A 417 -13.70 -0.11 -24.40
CA GLY A 417 -13.92 -1.00 -23.26
C GLY A 417 -15.36 -0.95 -22.75
N THR A 418 -15.93 -2.11 -22.43
CA THR A 418 -17.33 -2.28 -22.01
C THR A 418 -17.44 -2.87 -20.60
N GLY A 419 -18.57 -2.65 -19.91
CA GLY A 419 -18.78 -3.16 -18.55
C GLY A 419 -18.77 -4.68 -18.47
N ILE A 420 -19.36 -5.36 -19.45
CA ILE A 420 -19.34 -6.83 -19.54
C ILE A 420 -17.91 -7.33 -19.74
N ALA A 421 -17.11 -6.67 -20.58
CA ALA A 421 -15.70 -7.03 -20.76
C ALA A 421 -14.89 -6.86 -19.48
N ALA A 422 -15.11 -5.76 -18.75
CA ALA A 422 -14.48 -5.51 -17.46
C ALA A 422 -14.86 -6.56 -16.41
N ALA A 423 -16.14 -6.89 -16.27
CA ALA A 423 -16.61 -7.91 -15.33
C ALA A 423 -16.08 -9.32 -15.69
N ALA A 424 -16.15 -9.69 -16.98
CA ALA A 424 -15.65 -10.97 -17.46
C ALA A 424 -14.15 -11.11 -17.27
N SER A 425 -13.36 -10.07 -17.57
CA SER A 425 -11.91 -10.10 -17.37
C SER A 425 -11.53 -10.20 -15.90
N MET A 426 -12.26 -9.51 -15.01
CA MET A 426 -12.07 -9.64 -13.56
C MET A 426 -12.33 -11.04 -13.05
N GLY A 427 -13.45 -11.64 -13.47
CA GLY A 427 -13.79 -13.02 -13.11
C GLY A 427 -12.76 -14.03 -13.63
N VAL A 428 -12.46 -14.00 -14.92
CA VAL A 428 -11.53 -14.94 -15.55
C VAL A 428 -10.11 -14.77 -15.01
N GLY A 429 -9.62 -13.54 -14.88
CA GLY A 429 -8.31 -13.25 -14.32
C GLY A 429 -8.16 -13.77 -12.88
N SER A 430 -9.16 -13.53 -12.03
CA SER A 430 -9.15 -14.01 -10.64
C SER A 430 -9.18 -15.54 -10.57
N VAL A 431 -10.04 -16.18 -11.36
CA VAL A 431 -10.19 -17.64 -11.38
C VAL A 431 -8.92 -18.33 -11.89
N ILE A 432 -8.30 -17.81 -12.95
CA ILE A 432 -7.06 -18.40 -13.49
C ILE A 432 -5.89 -18.19 -12.54
N THR A 433 -5.80 -17.02 -11.91
CA THR A 433 -4.75 -16.76 -10.90
C THR A 433 -4.88 -17.75 -9.75
N LEU A 434 -6.06 -17.85 -9.12
CA LEU A 434 -6.29 -18.76 -8.01
C LEU A 434 -6.17 -20.24 -8.43
N GLY A 435 -6.70 -20.60 -9.60
CA GLY A 435 -6.61 -21.96 -10.13
C GLY A 435 -5.16 -22.38 -10.34
N THR A 436 -4.34 -21.49 -10.89
CA THR A 436 -2.91 -21.77 -11.09
C THR A 436 -2.17 -21.86 -9.76
N MET A 437 -2.44 -20.96 -8.80
CA MET A 437 -1.89 -21.06 -7.44
C MET A 437 -2.21 -22.41 -6.79
N ILE A 438 -3.47 -22.84 -6.84
CA ILE A 438 -3.91 -24.11 -6.26
C ILE A 438 -3.21 -25.28 -6.92
N VAL A 439 -3.12 -25.29 -8.26
CA VAL A 439 -2.43 -26.35 -9.00
C VAL A 439 -0.95 -26.40 -8.63
N LEU A 440 -0.26 -25.26 -8.54
CA LEU A 440 1.15 -25.21 -8.16
C LEU A 440 1.35 -25.64 -6.71
N GLU A 441 0.46 -25.26 -5.80
CA GLU A 441 0.52 -25.64 -4.39
C GLU A 441 0.28 -27.15 -4.19
N ILE A 442 -0.64 -27.76 -4.94
CA ILE A 442 -0.85 -29.21 -4.92
C ILE A 442 0.39 -29.97 -5.38
N ASN A 443 1.15 -29.38 -6.31
CA ASN A 443 2.39 -29.96 -6.84
C ASN A 443 3.65 -29.47 -6.11
N ALA A 444 3.49 -28.65 -5.06
CA ALA A 444 4.59 -28.05 -4.33
C ALA A 444 5.35 -29.08 -3.49
N LYS A 445 6.66 -28.85 -3.32
CA LYS A 445 7.50 -29.69 -2.47
C LYS A 445 7.45 -29.25 -1.01
N ALA A 446 7.24 -27.96 -0.75
CA ALA A 446 7.01 -27.43 0.58
C ALA A 446 5.69 -26.62 0.64
N PRO A 447 5.05 -26.54 1.82
CA PRO A 447 3.86 -25.73 2.01
C PRO A 447 4.12 -24.26 1.63
N LEU A 448 3.15 -23.64 0.95
CA LEU A 448 3.12 -22.27 0.46
C LEU A 448 3.99 -21.96 -0.77
N ASP A 449 4.78 -22.92 -1.29
CA ASP A 449 5.61 -22.65 -2.47
C ASP A 449 4.76 -22.27 -3.69
N GLY A 450 3.56 -22.86 -3.85
CA GLY A 450 2.65 -22.54 -4.94
C GLY A 450 1.96 -21.19 -4.77
N ILE A 451 1.75 -20.76 -3.53
CA ILE A 451 1.23 -19.41 -3.21
C ILE A 451 2.29 -18.34 -3.47
N TYR A 452 3.56 -18.64 -3.19
CA TYR A 452 4.68 -17.72 -3.44
C TYR A 452 5.25 -17.82 -4.85
N ALA A 453 4.67 -18.68 -5.69
CA ALA A 453 5.01 -18.79 -7.10
C ALA A 453 4.62 -17.52 -7.86
N ASN A 454 5.41 -17.17 -8.89
CA ASN A 454 5.21 -15.94 -9.66
C ASN A 454 4.29 -16.16 -10.87
N GLU A 455 4.24 -17.40 -11.34
CA GLU A 455 3.49 -17.90 -12.48
C GLU A 455 1.99 -17.55 -12.46
N PRO A 456 1.26 -17.65 -11.33
CA PRO A 456 -0.17 -17.39 -11.29
C PRO A 456 -0.58 -16.01 -11.81
N ILE A 457 0.20 -14.97 -11.47
CA ILE A 457 -0.08 -13.59 -11.86
C ILE A 457 0.04 -13.43 -13.37
N TYR A 458 1.07 -14.02 -13.98
CA TYR A 458 1.27 -13.92 -15.43
C TYR A 458 0.11 -14.57 -16.20
N TYR A 459 -0.32 -15.77 -15.79
CA TYR A 459 -1.45 -16.44 -16.43
C TYR A 459 -2.76 -15.68 -16.23
N GLY A 460 -3.00 -15.18 -15.01
CA GLY A 460 -4.16 -14.35 -14.69
C GLY A 460 -4.24 -13.09 -15.55
N LEU A 461 -3.14 -12.34 -15.63
CA LEU A 461 -3.05 -11.10 -16.41
C LEU A 461 -3.26 -11.34 -17.90
N ILE A 462 -2.59 -12.34 -18.47
CA ILE A 462 -2.72 -12.66 -19.90
C ILE A 462 -4.16 -13.04 -20.23
N ALA A 463 -4.77 -13.92 -19.44
CA ALA A 463 -6.14 -14.34 -19.67
C ALA A 463 -7.14 -13.20 -19.49
N SER A 464 -6.97 -12.38 -18.46
CA SER A 464 -7.77 -11.18 -18.22
C SER A 464 -7.67 -10.21 -19.41
N ALA A 465 -6.47 -9.97 -19.94
CA ALA A 465 -6.24 -9.11 -21.10
C ALA A 465 -6.91 -9.64 -22.37
N VAL A 466 -6.75 -10.93 -22.67
CA VAL A 466 -7.37 -11.57 -23.83
C VAL A 466 -8.89 -11.47 -23.76
N VAL A 467 -9.48 -11.82 -22.61
CA VAL A 467 -10.94 -11.74 -22.41
C VAL A 467 -11.44 -10.31 -22.52
N TYR A 468 -10.75 -9.36 -21.88
CA TYR A 468 -11.14 -7.96 -21.92
C TYR A 468 -11.19 -7.43 -23.36
N VAL A 469 -10.16 -7.70 -24.17
CA VAL A 469 -10.12 -7.23 -25.56
C VAL A 469 -11.17 -7.93 -26.40
N ALA A 470 -11.24 -9.26 -26.35
CA ALA A 470 -12.19 -10.05 -27.16
C ALA A 470 -13.65 -9.67 -26.86
N VAL A 471 -14.02 -9.60 -25.59
CA VAL A 471 -15.39 -9.24 -25.18
C VAL A 471 -15.68 -7.77 -25.46
N SER A 472 -14.71 -6.86 -25.30
CA SER A 472 -14.90 -5.45 -25.63
C SER A 472 -15.23 -5.26 -27.12
N LEU A 473 -14.58 -6.02 -28.00
CA LEU A 473 -14.83 -5.93 -29.44
C LEU A 473 -16.13 -6.61 -29.86
N ALA A 474 -16.49 -7.73 -29.22
CA ALA A 474 -17.70 -8.48 -29.53
C ALA A 474 -18.98 -7.91 -28.91
N SER A 475 -18.90 -7.20 -27.79
CA SER A 475 -20.07 -6.64 -27.08
C SER A 475 -20.47 -5.26 -27.59
N LYS A 476 -21.71 -4.85 -27.31
CA LYS A 476 -22.20 -3.50 -27.65
C LYS A 476 -21.32 -2.43 -26.96
N PRO A 477 -20.96 -1.34 -27.66
CA PRO A 477 -20.22 -0.24 -27.05
C PRO A 477 -20.92 0.32 -25.81
N THR A 478 -20.14 0.82 -24.86
CA THR A 478 -20.68 1.59 -23.72
C THR A 478 -21.54 2.74 -24.25
N ASP A 479 -22.65 2.99 -23.56
CA ASP A 479 -23.59 4.03 -23.92
C ASP A 479 -22.87 5.37 -24.16
N PRO A 480 -23.12 6.05 -25.30
CA PRO A 480 -22.53 7.35 -25.59
C PRO A 480 -22.74 8.40 -24.48
N ALA A 481 -23.86 8.37 -23.76
CA ALA A 481 -24.13 9.28 -22.66
C ALA A 481 -23.19 9.01 -21.46
N VAL A 482 -22.97 7.74 -21.10
CA VAL A 482 -21.99 7.34 -20.08
C VAL A 482 -20.58 7.79 -20.49
N MET A 483 -20.21 7.55 -21.75
CA MET A 483 -18.90 7.95 -22.28
C MET A 483 -18.70 9.47 -22.31
N LYS A 484 -19.75 10.23 -22.61
CA LYS A 484 -19.74 11.69 -22.56
C LYS A 484 -19.53 12.17 -21.13
N ALA A 485 -20.31 11.68 -20.16
CA ALA A 485 -20.17 12.02 -18.74
C ALA A 485 -18.75 11.68 -18.21
N TRP A 486 -18.19 10.54 -18.59
CA TRP A 486 -16.81 10.19 -18.28
C TRP A 486 -15.81 11.21 -18.86
N THR A 487 -15.95 11.54 -20.15
CA THR A 487 -15.04 12.46 -20.85
C THR A 487 -15.08 13.86 -20.26
N ASP A 488 -16.27 14.36 -19.91
CA ASP A 488 -16.46 15.68 -19.30
C ASP A 488 -15.83 15.75 -17.91
N ARG A 489 -15.97 14.70 -17.09
CA ARG A 489 -15.29 14.61 -15.78
C ARG A 489 -13.77 14.59 -15.91
N VAL A 490 -13.24 13.82 -16.86
CA VAL A 490 -11.79 13.73 -17.11
C VAL A 490 -11.23 15.05 -17.66
N ALA A 491 -12.00 15.78 -18.46
CA ALA A 491 -11.65 17.12 -18.92
C ALA A 491 -11.58 18.09 -17.72
N GLY A 492 -12.39 17.88 -16.69
CA GLY A 492 -12.53 18.78 -15.53
C GLY A 492 -13.66 19.79 -15.69
N THR A 493 -14.58 19.51 -16.62
CA THR A 493 -15.81 20.29 -16.82
C THR A 493 -16.76 20.01 -15.66
N LYS A 494 -17.32 21.05 -15.03
CA LYS A 494 -18.36 20.86 -14.00
C LYS A 494 -19.62 20.33 -14.70
N LEU A 495 -19.96 19.06 -14.45
CA LEU A 495 -21.26 18.52 -14.84
C LEU A 495 -22.32 18.96 -13.82
N ALA A 496 -23.52 19.26 -14.30
CA ALA A 496 -24.71 19.26 -13.44
C ALA A 496 -24.97 17.81 -12.99
N GLU A 497 -25.29 17.60 -11.71
CA GLU A 497 -25.47 16.26 -11.12
C GLU A 497 -26.58 15.44 -11.80
N GLU A 498 -27.47 16.08 -12.55
CA GLU A 498 -28.63 15.47 -13.23
C GLU A 498 -28.32 14.79 -14.58
N GLU A 499 -27.11 14.93 -15.14
CA GLU A 499 -26.80 14.39 -16.49
C GLU A 499 -26.16 12.99 -16.52
N VAL A 500 -26.03 12.30 -15.38
CA VAL A 500 -25.39 10.97 -15.33
C VAL A 500 -26.45 9.86 -15.47
N PRO A 501 -26.48 9.10 -16.58
CA PRO A 501 -27.42 7.99 -16.72
C PRO A 501 -27.15 6.91 -15.66
N ALA A 502 -28.23 6.32 -15.12
CA ALA A 502 -28.14 5.27 -14.12
C ALA A 502 -27.38 4.04 -14.67
N PRO A 503 -26.57 3.35 -13.83
CA PRO A 503 -25.87 2.15 -14.27
C PRO A 503 -26.86 1.08 -14.73
N THR A 504 -26.53 0.41 -15.84
CA THR A 504 -27.28 -0.76 -16.31
C THR A 504 -26.83 -2.02 -15.56
N ALA A 505 -27.77 -2.96 -15.37
CA ALA A 505 -27.52 -4.22 -14.70
C ALA A 505 -26.52 -5.10 -15.47
#